data_AF-A0A5D4M2W8-F1
#
_entry.id   AF-A0A5D4M2W8-F1
#
_cell.length_a   1.000
_cell.length_b   1.000
_cell.length_c   1.000
_cell.angle_alpha   90.00
_cell.angle_beta   90.00
_cell.angle_gamma   90.00
#
_symmetry.space_group_name_H-M   'P 1'
#
loop_
_entity.id
_entity.type
_entity.pdbx_description
1 polymer ?
#
loop_
_entity_poly.entity_id
_entity_poly.type
_entity_poly.pdbx_seq_one_letter_code
_entity_poly.pdbx_strand_id
1 'polypeptide(L)'
;MQYRRIETATDVAKTNELLDLQGEWSNFIVLHNDVDFEYQINSETTDVLYSKEIQGFEGDEGRFRKLFVSHSALAGGKIVVLVYN
;
A
#
# COMPACT_ATOMS: atom_id res chain seq x y z
N MET A 1 -2.54 -19.75 4.46
CA MET A 1 -2.21 -18.33 4.31
C MET A 1 -1.81 -18.08 2.88
N GLN A 2 -2.45 -17.12 2.23
CA GLN A 2 -2.08 -16.65 0.90
C GLN A 2 -1.35 -15.32 1.08
N TYR A 3 -0.28 -15.09 0.31
CA TYR A 3 0.46 -13.83 0.33
C TYR A 3 0.89 -13.46 -1.09
N ARG A 4 1.09 -12.16 -1.31
CA ARG A 4 1.64 -11.62 -2.56
C ARG A 4 2.59 -10.47 -2.28
N ARG A 5 3.73 -10.50 -2.95
CA ARG A 5 4.71 -9.41 -2.95
C ARG A 5 4.42 -8.48 -4.12
N ILE A 6 4.41 -7.18 -3.85
CA ILE A 6 4.17 -6.12 -4.81
C ILE A 6 5.34 -5.15 -4.74
N GLU A 7 5.91 -4.85 -5.90
CA GLU A 7 6.99 -3.89 -6.03
C GLU A 7 6.52 -2.77 -6.94
N THR A 8 6.71 -1.53 -6.50
CA THR A 8 6.49 -0.35 -7.34
C THR A 8 7.71 0.56 -7.28
N ALA A 9 8.05 1.19 -8.40
CA ALA A 9 9.07 2.22 -8.39
C ALA A 9 8.52 3.45 -7.66
N THR A 10 9.35 4.11 -6.87
CA THR A 10 8.95 5.36 -6.18
C THR A 10 8.53 6.42 -7.20
N ASP A 11 9.24 6.53 -8.32
CA ASP A 11 8.91 7.46 -9.41
C ASP A 11 7.50 7.26 -9.99
N VAL A 12 6.99 6.03 -9.93
CA VAL A 12 5.64 5.66 -10.36
C VAL A 12 4.64 5.89 -9.23
N ALA A 13 5.03 5.71 -7.98
CA ALA A 13 4.19 6.03 -6.81
C ALA A 13 4.02 7.56 -6.55
N LYS A 14 4.20 8.40 -7.57
CA LYS A 14 4.18 9.85 -7.45
C LYS A 14 2.74 10.36 -7.36
N THR A 15 2.40 11.00 -6.24
CA THR A 15 1.11 11.65 -5.96
C THR A 15 -0.12 10.77 -6.20
N ASN A 16 -0.41 9.88 -5.24
CA ASN A 16 -1.67 9.14 -5.13
C ASN A 16 -1.89 8.11 -6.26
N GLU A 17 -0.80 7.45 -6.69
CA GLU A 17 -0.93 6.40 -7.71
C GLU A 17 -1.59 5.16 -7.12
N LEU A 18 -2.53 4.61 -7.88
CA LEU A 18 -3.27 3.41 -7.54
C LEU A 18 -2.47 2.14 -7.86
N LEU A 19 -2.20 1.33 -6.85
CA LEU A 19 -1.73 -0.04 -6.97
C LEU A 19 -2.94 -1.00 -6.88
N ASP A 20 -3.30 -1.63 -8.00
CA ASP A 20 -4.25 -2.76 -8.01
C ASP A 20 -3.53 -4.03 -7.56
N LEU A 21 -3.96 -4.58 -6.42
CA LEU A 21 -3.36 -5.75 -5.79
C LEU A 21 -3.80 -7.07 -6.48
N GLN A 22 -4.71 -6.96 -7.47
CA GLN A 22 -5.35 -8.04 -8.24
C GLN A 22 -5.87 -9.16 -7.34
N GLY A 23 -6.59 -8.77 -6.31
CA GLY A 23 -7.15 -9.65 -5.29
C GLY A 23 -7.60 -8.83 -4.09
N GLU A 24 -8.38 -9.46 -3.23
CA GLU A 24 -8.77 -8.90 -1.94
C GLU A 24 -7.85 -9.40 -0.84
N TRP A 25 -7.34 -8.47 -0.04
CA TRP A 25 -6.40 -8.72 1.03
C TRP A 25 -6.90 -8.08 2.32
N SER A 26 -6.65 -8.72 3.48
CA SER A 26 -7.00 -8.16 4.78
C SER A 26 -5.85 -7.41 5.45
N ASN A 27 -4.61 -7.73 5.08
CA ASN A 27 -3.42 -7.18 5.71
C ASN A 27 -2.34 -6.81 4.69
N PHE A 28 -1.50 -5.84 5.03
CA PHE A 28 -0.23 -5.63 4.34
C PHE A 28 0.88 -5.18 5.28
N ILE A 29 2.13 -5.45 4.88
CA ILE A 29 3.31 -4.92 5.54
C ILE A 29 4.26 -4.34 4.49
N VAL A 30 4.88 -3.21 4.82
CA VAL A 30 5.94 -2.57 4.04
C VAL A 30 7.23 -3.30 4.39
N LEU A 31 7.80 -4.00 3.42
CA LEU A 31 9.05 -4.73 3.60
C LEU A 31 10.27 -3.83 3.37
N HIS A 32 10.15 -2.86 2.46
CA HIS A 32 11.23 -1.96 2.08
C HIS A 32 10.66 -0.69 1.47
N ASN A 33 11.26 0.45 1.82
CA ASN A 33 10.99 1.74 1.22
C ASN A 33 12.25 2.61 1.24
N ASP A 34 12.57 3.21 0.08
CA ASP A 34 13.68 4.16 -0.04
C ASP A 34 13.26 5.61 0.30
N VAL A 35 11.97 5.83 0.56
CA VAL A 35 11.36 7.14 0.85
C VAL A 35 10.28 7.04 1.90
N ASP A 36 10.06 8.15 2.62
CA ASP A 36 8.84 8.34 3.40
C ASP A 36 7.65 8.46 2.44
N PHE A 37 6.62 7.65 2.67
CA PHE A 37 5.41 7.64 1.87
C PHE A 37 4.17 7.46 2.76
N GLU A 38 3.08 8.04 2.31
CA GLU A 38 1.75 7.80 2.83
C GLU A 38 1.04 6.78 1.94
N TYR A 39 0.16 5.99 2.53
CA TYR A 39 -0.72 5.12 1.79
C TYR A 39 -2.19 5.44 2.08
N GLN A 40 -3.08 5.02 1.18
CA GLN A 40 -4.51 5.03 1.40
C GLN A 40 -5.08 3.69 0.94
N ILE A 41 -6.01 3.12 1.70
CA ILE A 41 -6.63 1.84 1.39
C ILE A 41 -8.08 2.09 1.01
N ASN A 42 -8.54 1.49 -0.08
CA ASN A 42 -9.95 1.50 -0.44
C ASN A 42 -10.54 0.10 -0.22
N SER A 43 -11.51 0.01 0.69
CA SER A 43 -12.31 -1.19 0.95
C SER A 43 -13.70 -1.03 0.33
N GLU A 44 -14.32 -2.14 -0.10
CA GLU A 44 -15.67 -2.13 -0.69
C GLU A 44 -16.74 -1.63 0.30
N THR A 45 -16.53 -1.85 1.60
CA THR A 45 -17.46 -1.46 2.66
C THR A 45 -17.16 -0.09 3.25
N THR A 46 -15.94 0.41 3.05
CA THR A 46 -15.43 1.56 3.79
C THR A 46 -14.35 2.24 2.97
N ASP A 47 -14.68 3.40 2.40
CA ASP A 47 -13.71 4.29 1.76
C ASP A 47 -12.92 5.05 2.84
N VAL A 48 -12.24 4.28 3.71
CA VAL A 48 -11.54 4.84 4.87
C VAL A 48 -10.11 5.16 4.48
N LEU A 49 -9.86 6.46 4.39
CA LEU A 49 -8.54 7.06 4.24
C LEU A 49 -7.73 6.84 5.53
N TYR A 50 -6.99 5.74 5.61
CA TYR A 50 -5.93 5.57 6.59
C TYR A 50 -4.64 6.17 6.05
N SER A 51 -4.40 7.47 6.25
CA SER A 51 -3.07 8.06 6.06
C SER A 51 -2.29 7.94 7.36
N LYS A 52 -1.22 7.15 7.36
CA LYS A 52 -0.21 7.12 8.42
C LYS A 52 1.14 6.73 7.80
N GLU A 53 2.22 7.29 8.33
CA GLU A 53 3.55 6.68 8.23
C GLU A 53 3.52 5.36 9.01
N ILE A 54 3.33 4.22 8.35
CA ILE A 54 3.38 2.91 9.03
C ILE A 54 4.17 1.90 8.23
N GLN A 55 4.85 1.02 8.96
CA GLN A 55 5.42 -0.22 8.48
C GLN A 55 4.37 -1.22 7.95
N GLY A 56 3.07 -0.99 8.10
CA GLY A 56 2.02 -1.89 7.62
C GLY A 56 0.62 -1.58 8.15
N PHE A 57 -0.35 -2.34 7.66
CA PHE A 57 -1.75 -2.31 8.06
C PHE A 57 -2.21 -3.74 8.40
N GLU A 58 -2.78 -3.89 9.58
CA GLU A 58 -3.51 -5.09 9.98
C GLU A 58 -4.99 -4.70 10.16
N GLY A 59 -5.84 -5.25 9.31
CA GLY A 59 -7.26 -4.89 9.27
C GLY A 59 -8.11 -5.92 9.98
N ASP A 60 -8.65 -5.58 11.15
CA ASP A 60 -9.61 -6.44 11.86
C ASP A 60 -10.99 -6.50 11.17
N GLU A 61 -11.33 -5.51 10.31
CA GLU A 61 -12.72 -5.31 9.85
C GLU A 61 -12.90 -5.01 8.34
N GLY A 62 -11.92 -5.32 7.47
CA GLY A 62 -12.12 -5.06 6.04
C GLY A 62 -11.12 -5.70 5.09
N ARG A 63 -11.60 -6.08 3.91
CA ARG A 63 -10.76 -6.45 2.77
C ARG A 63 -10.55 -5.26 1.86
N PHE A 64 -9.37 -5.17 1.26
CA PHE A 64 -9.03 -4.14 0.31
C PHE A 64 -8.43 -4.72 -0.96
N ARG A 65 -8.68 -4.03 -2.06
CA ARG A 65 -8.16 -4.40 -3.39
C ARG A 65 -7.14 -3.41 -3.91
N LYS A 66 -7.16 -2.20 -3.37
CA LYS A 66 -6.47 -1.03 -3.91
C LYS A 66 -5.67 -0.36 -2.81
N LEU A 67 -4.41 -0.09 -3.10
CA LEU A 67 -3.52 0.71 -2.27
C LEU A 67 -3.12 1.94 -3.07
N PHE A 68 -3.42 3.13 -2.57
CA PHE A 68 -2.88 4.35 -3.12
C PHE A 68 -1.60 4.70 -2.37
N VAL A 69 -0.58 5.14 -3.10
CA VAL A 69 0.71 5.51 -2.51
C VAL A 69 1.07 6.92 -2.94
N SER A 70 1.55 7.72 -2.01
CA SER A 70 2.02 9.07 -2.27
C SER A 70 3.29 9.36 -1.46
N HIS A 71 4.28 9.97 -2.10
CA HIS A 71 5.47 10.49 -1.44
C HIS A 71 5.77 11.91 -1.90
N SER A 72 6.52 12.67 -1.08
CA SER A 72 6.80 14.10 -1.30
C SER A 72 8.17 14.38 -1.96
N ALA A 73 9.08 13.41 -1.95
CA ALA A 73 10.45 13.59 -2.45
C ALA A 73 10.61 13.23 -3.94
N LEU A 74 11.49 13.94 -4.67
CA LEU A 74 12.02 13.48 -5.96
C LEU A 74 12.99 12.33 -5.67
N ALA A 75 12.54 11.09 -5.78
CA ALA A 75 13.34 9.95 -5.39
C ALA A 75 13.23 8.82 -6.39
N GLY A 76 14.38 8.45 -6.98
CA GLY A 76 14.56 7.14 -7.56
C GLY A 76 14.68 6.09 -6.44
N GLY A 77 14.05 4.93 -6.64
CA GLY A 77 13.95 3.91 -5.60
C GLY A 77 12.75 2.99 -5.82
N LYS A 78 12.43 2.18 -4.82
CA LYS A 78 11.26 1.30 -4.85
C LYS A 78 10.58 1.15 -3.50
N ILE A 79 9.29 0.83 -3.57
CA ILE A 79 8.47 0.43 -2.43
C ILE A 79 8.11 -1.03 -2.63
N VAL A 80 8.31 -1.83 -1.58
CA VAL A 80 8.00 -3.27 -1.57
C VAL A 80 7.00 -3.52 -0.48
N VAL A 81 5.82 -4.00 -0.87
CA VAL A 81 4.72 -4.35 0.04
C VAL A 81 4.44 -5.84 -0.06
N LEU A 82 4.16 -6.48 1.07
CA LEU A 82 3.62 -7.83 1.15
C LEU A 82 2.18 -7.73 1.62
N VAL A 83 1.25 -8.21 0.80
CA VAL A 83 -0.17 -8.34 1.16
C VAL A 83 -0.47 -9.79 1.54
N TYR A 84 -1.34 -10.01 2.53
CA TYR A 84 -1.63 -11.37 3.03
C TYR A 84 -3.01 -11.50 3.68
N ASN A 85 -3.50 -12.75 3.72
CA ASN A 85 -4.72 -13.21 4.39
C ASN A 85 -4.39 -14.25 5.47
#